data_AF-A0A969TLN8-F1
#
_entry.id   AF-A0A969TLN8-F1
#
_cell.length_a   1.000
_cell.length_b   1.000
_cell.length_c   1.000
_cell.angle_alpha   90.00
_cell.angle_beta   90.00
_cell.angle_gamma   90.00
#
_symmetry.space_group_name_H-M   'P 1'
#
loop_
_entity.id
_entity.type
_entity.pdbx_description
1 polymer ?
#
loop_
_entity_poly.entity_id
_entity_poly.type
_entity_poly.pdbx_seq_one_letter_code
_entity_poly.pdbx_strand_id
1 'polypeptide(L)'
;MPKFQNMVVWQQAEALMQPAFIRLIANIDKQLNTSDWKGQYQDVQIWAEGISEATKATVMQLRSQLETASIEHVDEIEDALAQLPTPYPGYQLCLTQGDRQICVDLWDLCYQTCFQNYDSASGTSHRHDQPDSQGVEVDTSLFDETGEVDWNRLDRKARQLVEQLFADLPG
;
A
#
# COMPACT_ATOMS: atom_id res chain seq x y z
N MET A 1 -1.54 6.95 -1.32
CA MET A 1 -2.18 7.10 0.02
C MET A 1 -3.60 7.66 -0.14
N PRO A 2 -4.62 7.02 0.46
CA PRO A 2 -6.02 7.44 0.33
C PRO A 2 -6.32 8.73 1.10
N LYS A 3 -7.10 9.63 0.48
CA LYS A 3 -7.61 10.86 1.10
C LYS A 3 -9.00 10.62 1.65
N PHE A 4 -9.21 10.87 2.94
CA PHE A 4 -10.51 10.67 3.58
C PHE A 4 -11.25 12.00 3.74
N GLN A 5 -12.52 12.05 3.33
CA GLN A 5 -13.32 13.29 3.36
C GLN A 5 -13.88 13.59 4.76
N ASN A 6 -14.16 12.56 5.55
CA ASN A 6 -14.72 12.68 6.89
C ASN A 6 -14.45 11.43 7.73
N MET A 7 -14.79 11.51 9.02
CA MET A 7 -14.56 10.43 9.99
C MET A 7 -15.35 9.15 9.66
N VAL A 8 -16.53 9.25 9.05
CA VAL A 8 -17.35 8.08 8.72
C VAL A 8 -16.66 7.24 7.64
N VAL A 9 -16.15 7.89 6.59
CA VAL A 9 -15.38 7.21 5.53
C VAL A 9 -14.12 6.56 6.12
N TRP A 10 -13.45 7.25 7.03
CA TRP A 10 -12.26 6.70 7.70
C TRP A 10 -12.58 5.46 8.54
N GLN A 11 -13.64 5.49 9.37
CA GLN A 11 -14.06 4.35 10.19
C GLN A 11 -14.46 3.13 9.34
N GLN A 12 -15.18 3.35 8.25
CA GLN A 12 -15.54 2.29 7.32
C GLN A 12 -14.31 1.69 6.63
N ALA A 13 -13.36 2.54 6.23
CA ALA A 13 -12.10 2.08 5.66
C ALA A 13 -11.28 1.26 6.67
N GLU A 14 -11.17 1.74 7.91
CA GLU A 14 -10.48 1.06 9.00
C GLU A 14 -11.03 -0.36 9.22
N ALA A 15 -12.36 -0.51 9.23
CA ALA A 15 -13.01 -1.81 9.36
C ALA A 15 -12.67 -2.79 8.22
N LEU A 16 -12.38 -2.29 7.02
CA LEU A 16 -12.08 -3.10 5.84
C LEU A 16 -10.59 -3.36 5.63
N MET A 17 -9.70 -2.41 5.95
CA MET A 17 -8.31 -2.47 5.52
C MET A 17 -7.56 -3.70 6.03
N GLN A 18 -7.64 -4.01 7.33
CA GLN A 18 -6.98 -5.19 7.87
C GLN A 18 -7.51 -6.51 7.26
N PRO A 19 -8.84 -6.76 7.23
CA PRO A 19 -9.33 -7.99 6.63
C PRO A 19 -9.11 -8.05 5.12
N ALA A 20 -9.18 -6.93 4.41
CA ALA A 20 -8.87 -6.86 2.98
C ALA A 20 -7.43 -7.27 2.72
N PHE A 21 -6.49 -6.73 3.49
CA PHE A 21 -5.08 -7.04 3.36
C PHE A 21 -4.80 -8.53 3.61
N ILE A 22 -5.38 -9.12 4.66
CA ILE A 22 -5.24 -10.56 4.94
C ILE A 22 -5.76 -11.40 3.76
N ARG A 23 -6.93 -11.05 3.20
CA ARG A 23 -7.52 -11.75 2.05
C ARG A 23 -6.70 -11.58 0.77
N LEU A 24 -6.11 -10.41 0.58
CA LEU A 24 -5.23 -10.11 -0.55
C LEU A 24 -4.01 -11.03 -0.51
N ILE A 25 -3.26 -11.06 0.60
CA ILE A 25 -2.08 -11.92 0.77
C ILE A 25 -2.44 -13.39 0.57
N ALA A 26 -3.53 -13.85 1.21
CA ALA A 26 -3.96 -15.24 1.07
C ALA A 26 -4.29 -15.65 -0.38
N ASN A 27 -4.85 -14.74 -1.18
CA ASN A 27 -5.14 -15.01 -2.59
C ASN A 27 -3.89 -14.88 -3.48
N ILE A 28 -2.95 -13.99 -3.16
CA ILE A 28 -1.64 -13.92 -3.81
C ILE A 28 -0.89 -15.24 -3.62
N ASP A 29 -0.80 -15.74 -2.39
CA ASP A 29 -0.09 -16.99 -2.11
C ASP A 29 -0.69 -18.18 -2.88
N LYS A 30 -2.03 -18.24 -3.01
CA LYS A 30 -2.70 -19.24 -3.85
C LYS A 30 -2.30 -19.12 -5.32
N GLN A 31 -2.26 -17.92 -5.87
CA GLN A 31 -1.87 -17.70 -7.28
C GLN A 31 -0.39 -17.99 -7.54
N LEU A 32 0.50 -17.64 -6.61
CA LEU A 32 1.92 -18.00 -6.67
C LEU A 32 2.14 -19.52 -6.72
N ASN A 33 1.30 -20.30 -6.03
CA ASN A 33 1.40 -21.76 -6.05
C ASN A 33 1.01 -22.39 -7.40
N THR A 34 0.26 -21.67 -8.24
CA THR A 34 -0.21 -22.16 -9.55
C THR A 34 0.45 -21.47 -10.74
N SER A 35 1.30 -20.47 -10.49
CA SER A 35 2.00 -19.71 -11.53
C SER A 35 3.48 -20.03 -11.60
N ASP A 36 4.11 -19.67 -12.73
CA ASP A 36 5.56 -19.76 -12.90
C ASP A 36 6.32 -18.63 -12.21
N TRP A 37 5.59 -17.59 -11.75
CA TRP A 37 6.15 -16.46 -11.03
C TRP A 37 6.52 -16.85 -9.59
N LYS A 38 7.65 -16.33 -9.11
CA LYS A 38 8.09 -16.44 -7.72
C LYS A 38 7.92 -15.10 -7.02
N GLY A 39 7.22 -15.10 -5.89
CA GLY A 39 6.96 -13.91 -5.10
C GLY A 39 7.90 -13.79 -3.91
N GLN A 40 8.40 -12.57 -3.68
CA GLN A 40 9.12 -12.20 -2.47
C GLN A 40 8.48 -10.94 -1.87
N TYR A 41 8.02 -11.06 -0.63
CA TYR A 41 7.52 -9.93 0.15
C TYR A 41 8.66 -9.12 0.75
N GLN A 42 8.58 -7.79 0.70
CA GLN A 42 9.63 -6.89 1.17
C GLN A 42 9.03 -5.67 1.87
N ASP A 43 9.60 -5.33 3.03
CA ASP A 43 9.40 -4.03 3.66
C ASP A 43 10.27 -3.00 2.95
N VAL A 44 9.67 -1.88 2.56
CA VAL A 44 10.36 -0.81 1.84
C VAL A 44 10.12 0.53 2.50
N GLN A 45 11.04 1.48 2.29
CA GLN A 45 10.87 2.86 2.69
C GLN A 45 10.34 3.66 1.51
N ILE A 46 9.10 4.12 1.61
CA ILE A 46 8.49 4.95 0.59
C ILE A 46 8.69 6.42 0.96
N TRP A 47 9.14 7.20 -0.01
CA TRP A 47 9.39 8.62 0.13
C TRP A 47 8.24 9.42 -0.46
N ALA A 48 7.99 10.60 0.09
CA ALA A 48 7.07 11.55 -0.55
C ALA A 48 7.60 11.94 -1.95
N GLU A 49 6.69 12.33 -2.84
CA GLU A 49 7.05 12.81 -4.16
C GLU A 49 7.96 14.05 -4.09
N GLY A 50 8.91 14.16 -5.02
CA GLY A 50 9.81 15.30 -5.12
C GLY A 50 11.02 15.28 -4.17
N ILE A 51 11.18 14.26 -3.32
CA ILE A 51 12.38 14.12 -2.47
C ILE A 51 13.57 13.63 -3.31
N SER A 52 14.66 14.40 -3.31
CA SER A 52 15.88 14.09 -4.07
C SER A 52 16.64 12.89 -3.52
N GLU A 53 17.32 12.13 -4.39
CA GLU A 53 18.18 11.01 -3.99
C GLU A 53 19.29 11.44 -3.01
N ALA A 54 19.81 12.66 -3.17
CA ALA A 54 20.79 13.22 -2.24
C ALA A 54 20.19 13.36 -0.83
N THR A 55 18.96 13.86 -0.71
CA THR A 55 18.26 13.97 0.58
C THR A 55 17.99 12.58 1.18
N LYS A 56 17.56 11.61 0.37
CA LYS A 56 17.34 10.23 0.82
C LYS A 56 18.62 9.61 1.37
N ALA A 57 19.73 9.75 0.64
CA ALA A 57 21.04 9.27 1.05
C ALA A 57 21.50 9.91 2.36
N THR A 58 21.31 11.23 2.54
CA THR A 58 21.63 11.93 3.79
C THR A 58 20.84 11.37 4.97
N VAL A 59 19.53 11.16 4.81
CA VAL A 59 18.70 10.58 5.89
C VAL A 59 19.15 9.15 6.23
N MET A 60 19.41 8.32 5.22
CA MET A 60 19.90 6.94 5.45
C MET A 60 21.25 6.93 6.16
N GLN A 61 22.15 7.84 5.78
CA GLN A 61 23.45 7.99 6.43
C GLN A 61 23.30 8.41 7.90
N LEU A 62 22.51 9.45 8.19
CA LEU A 62 22.29 9.94 9.56
C LEU A 62 21.65 8.85 10.44
N ARG A 63 20.68 8.10 9.93
CA ARG A 63 20.09 6.96 10.66
C ARG A 63 21.11 5.87 10.96
N SER A 64 21.95 5.52 10.00
CA SER A 64 23.03 4.53 10.23
C SER A 64 24.07 5.04 11.23
N GLN A 65 24.37 6.34 11.23
CA GLN A 65 25.24 6.94 12.23
C GLN A 65 24.59 6.87 13.62
N LEU A 66 23.29 7.14 13.74
CA LEU A 66 22.54 7.07 15.00
C LEU A 66 22.63 5.70 15.67
N GLU A 67 22.58 4.61 14.90
CA GLU A 67 22.67 3.22 15.42
C GLU A 67 23.98 2.93 16.15
N THR A 68 25.05 3.68 15.85
CA THR A 68 26.39 3.47 16.41
C THR A 68 26.95 4.71 17.12
N ALA A 69 26.16 5.78 17.22
CA ALA A 69 26.56 7.06 17.79
C ALA A 69 26.83 6.94 19.29
N SER A 70 27.81 7.70 19.77
CA SER A 70 27.95 7.93 21.21
C SER A 70 26.84 8.86 21.69
N ILE A 71 26.49 8.76 22.98
CA ILE A 71 25.42 9.55 23.61
C ILE A 71 25.58 11.07 23.35
N GLU A 72 26.83 11.56 23.24
CA GLU A 72 27.12 12.97 22.98
C GLU A 72 26.69 13.46 21.59
N HIS A 73 26.59 12.57 20.59
CA HIS A 73 26.22 12.92 19.22
C HIS A 73 24.79 12.49 18.85
N VAL A 74 24.09 11.76 19.72
CA VAL A 74 22.71 11.31 19.49
C VAL A 74 21.79 12.50 19.27
N ASP A 75 21.81 13.47 20.20
CA ASP A 75 20.93 14.64 20.15
C ASP A 75 21.14 15.45 18.85
N GLU A 76 22.39 15.64 18.42
CA GLU A 76 22.73 16.37 17.19
C GLU A 76 22.20 15.66 15.93
N ILE A 77 22.30 14.33 15.89
CA ILE A 77 21.81 13.52 14.76
C ILE A 77 20.28 13.50 14.73
N GLU A 78 19.63 13.39 15.89
CA GLU A 78 18.17 13.44 16.02
C GLU A 78 17.61 14.80 15.58
N ASP A 79 18.22 15.90 16.01
CA ASP A 79 17.84 17.26 15.61
C ASP A 79 17.98 17.46 14.08
N ALA A 80 19.04 16.93 13.47
CA ALA A 80 19.22 16.97 12.02
C ALA A 80 18.15 16.13 11.28
N LEU A 81 17.84 14.93 11.78
CA LEU A 81 16.80 14.06 11.22
C LEU A 81 15.41 14.68 11.32
N ALA A 82 15.11 15.42 12.39
CA ALA A 82 13.82 16.08 12.58
C ALA A 82 13.52 17.16 11.51
N GLN A 83 14.55 17.72 10.87
CA GLN A 83 14.42 18.70 9.79
C GLN A 83 14.34 18.05 8.40
N LEU A 84 14.51 16.73 8.31
CA LEU A 84 14.54 15.99 7.05
C LEU A 84 13.22 15.22 6.83
N PRO A 85 12.84 14.99 5.55
CA PRO A 85 11.67 14.19 5.25
C PRO A 85 11.83 12.78 5.82
N THR A 86 10.75 12.26 6.40
CA THR A 86 10.70 10.90 6.93
C THR A 86 9.99 10.00 5.92
N PRO A 87 10.62 8.88 5.48
CA PRO A 87 9.93 7.89 4.68
C PRO A 87 8.91 7.15 5.55
N TYR A 88 7.83 6.69 4.91
CA TYR A 88 6.84 5.83 5.55
C TYR A 88 7.08 4.37 5.18
N PRO A 89 6.70 3.42 6.05
CA PRO A 89 6.80 2.00 5.74
C PRO A 89 5.84 1.66 4.59
N GLY A 90 6.36 1.01 3.56
CA GLY A 90 5.60 0.37 2.50
C GLY A 90 5.83 -1.12 2.50
N TYR A 91 4.97 -1.84 1.80
CA TYR A 91 5.06 -3.30 1.69
C TYR A 91 4.84 -3.70 0.24
N GLN A 92 5.82 -4.39 -0.33
CA GLN A 92 5.83 -4.75 -1.75
C GLN A 92 5.92 -6.25 -1.95
N LEU A 93 5.32 -6.72 -3.04
CA LEU A 93 5.53 -8.05 -3.60
C LEU A 93 6.35 -7.91 -4.86
N CYS A 94 7.58 -8.43 -4.85
CA CYS A 94 8.39 -8.57 -6.05
C CYS A 94 8.19 -9.96 -6.66
N LEU A 95 7.62 -9.98 -7.85
CA LEU A 95 7.37 -11.14 -8.68
C LEU A 95 8.55 -11.31 -9.65
N THR A 96 9.10 -12.51 -9.72
CA THR A 96 10.20 -12.86 -10.63
C THR A 96 9.86 -14.06 -11.51
N GLN A 97 10.24 -13.99 -12.78
CA GLN A 97 10.10 -15.09 -13.74
C GLN A 97 11.25 -15.00 -14.76
N GLY A 98 12.22 -15.90 -14.67
CA GLY A 98 13.47 -15.80 -15.44
C GLY A 98 14.20 -14.49 -15.12
N ASP A 99 14.51 -13.70 -16.15
CA ASP A 99 15.20 -12.41 -16.01
C ASP A 99 14.24 -11.23 -15.75
N ARG A 100 12.93 -11.49 -15.62
CA ARG A 100 11.92 -10.45 -15.38
C ARG A 100 11.67 -10.28 -13.89
N GLN A 101 11.54 -9.02 -13.48
CA GLN A 101 11.12 -8.65 -12.14
C GLN A 101 10.09 -7.53 -12.19
N ILE A 102 8.99 -7.69 -11.46
CA ILE A 102 7.92 -6.70 -11.32
C ILE A 102 7.61 -6.59 -9.84
N CYS A 103 7.68 -5.39 -9.27
CA CYS A 103 7.32 -5.15 -7.88
C CYS A 103 6.01 -4.37 -7.80
N VAL A 104 5.11 -4.83 -6.94
CA VAL A 104 3.75 -4.31 -6.78
C VAL A 104 3.58 -3.83 -5.35
N ASP A 105 2.95 -2.66 -5.17
CA ASP A 105 2.60 -2.14 -3.85
C ASP A 105 1.34 -2.82 -3.31
N LEU A 106 1.47 -3.48 -2.15
CA LEU A 106 0.39 -4.25 -1.55
C LEU A 106 -0.64 -3.37 -0.82
N TRP A 107 -0.26 -2.16 -0.40
CA TRP A 107 -1.21 -1.18 0.12
C TRP A 107 -2.10 -0.64 -0.98
N ASP A 108 -1.54 -0.36 -2.16
CA ASP A 108 -2.34 0.09 -3.30
C ASP A 108 -3.38 -0.97 -3.71
N LEU A 109 -3.01 -2.25 -3.74
CA LEU A 109 -3.96 -3.34 -3.97
C LEU A 109 -5.02 -3.45 -2.86
N CYS A 110 -4.62 -3.23 -1.61
CA CYS A 110 -5.55 -3.20 -0.48
C CYS A 110 -6.58 -2.06 -0.63
N TYR A 111 -6.13 -0.87 -1.04
CA TYR A 111 -7.01 0.27 -1.31
C TYR A 111 -7.95 0.03 -2.48
N GLN A 112 -7.48 -0.58 -3.58
CA GLN A 112 -8.34 -1.00 -4.70
C GLN A 112 -9.40 -2.03 -4.26
N THR A 113 -9.08 -2.86 -3.26
CA THR A 113 -10.06 -3.76 -2.66
C THR A 113 -11.10 -3.00 -1.83
N CYS A 114 -10.67 -2.03 -1.01
CA CYS A 114 -11.56 -1.35 -0.05
C CYS A 114 -12.43 -0.24 -0.68
N PHE A 115 -11.94 0.43 -1.72
CA PHE A 115 -12.57 1.63 -2.27
C PHE A 115 -13.15 1.37 -3.66
N GLN A 116 -14.11 2.21 -4.05
CA GLN A 116 -14.68 2.21 -5.40
C GLN A 116 -13.76 3.00 -6.32
N ASN A 117 -13.44 2.45 -7.50
CA ASN A 117 -12.66 3.12 -8.55
C ASN A 117 -11.44 3.88 -8.00
N TYR A 118 -10.67 3.23 -7.13
CA TYR A 118 -9.52 3.87 -6.49
C TYR A 118 -8.45 4.23 -7.50
N ASP A 119 -7.98 5.47 -7.44
CA ASP A 119 -6.83 5.97 -8.16
C ASP A 119 -5.65 6.16 -7.21
N SER A 120 -4.62 5.34 -7.42
CA SER A 120 -3.40 5.41 -6.62
C SER A 120 -2.62 6.70 -6.85
N ALA A 121 -2.72 7.31 -8.04
CA ALA A 121 -1.99 8.54 -8.36
C ALA A 121 -2.56 9.75 -7.61
N SER A 122 -3.88 9.94 -7.63
CA SER A 122 -4.52 11.04 -6.92
C SER A 122 -4.81 10.74 -5.45
N GLY A 123 -4.86 9.46 -5.08
CA GLY A 123 -5.28 9.00 -3.75
C GLY A 123 -6.78 9.17 -3.50
N THR A 124 -7.60 9.25 -4.55
CA THR A 124 -9.05 9.46 -4.47
C THR A 124 -9.80 8.39 -5.26
N SER A 125 -11.13 8.44 -5.23
CA SER A 125 -11.97 7.60 -6.08
C SER A 125 -12.40 8.38 -7.32
N HIS A 126 -12.34 7.77 -8.50
CA HIS A 126 -12.93 8.37 -9.69
C HIS A 126 -14.43 8.08 -9.75
N ARG A 127 -15.21 9.12 -10.05
CA ARG A 127 -16.60 8.95 -10.49
C ARG A 127 -16.62 8.97 -12.00
N HIS A 128 -17.23 7.97 -12.62
CA HIS A 128 -17.58 8.05 -14.04
C HIS A 128 -18.38 9.35 -14.24
N ASP A 129 -17.80 10.28 -15.00
CA ASP A 129 -18.38 11.57 -15.42
C ASP A 129 -18.34 12.76 -14.42
N GLN A 130 -17.50 12.73 -13.38
CA GLN A 130 -17.24 13.92 -12.54
C GLN A 130 -15.74 14.16 -12.32
N PRO A 131 -15.31 15.43 -12.13
CA PRO A 131 -13.94 15.71 -11.69
C PRO A 131 -13.63 14.95 -10.40
N ASP A 132 -12.36 14.61 -10.23
CA ASP A 132 -11.85 13.78 -9.13
C ASP A 132 -12.56 14.06 -7.81
N SER A 133 -13.06 13.01 -7.15
CA SER A 133 -13.65 13.16 -5.82
C SER A 133 -12.64 13.79 -4.87
N GLN A 134 -13.12 14.54 -3.87
CA GLN A 134 -12.23 15.14 -2.85
C GLN A 134 -11.60 14.10 -1.90
N GLY A 135 -11.90 12.81 -2.09
CA GLY A 135 -11.34 11.71 -1.31
C GLY A 135 -12.03 10.39 -1.65
N VAL A 136 -11.48 9.29 -1.16
CA VAL A 136 -11.95 7.93 -1.47
C VAL A 136 -13.41 7.70 -1.08
N GLU A 137 -14.06 6.82 -1.84
CA GLU A 137 -15.39 6.30 -1.56
C GLU A 137 -15.26 4.83 -1.18
N VAL A 138 -15.69 4.48 0.03
CA VAL A 138 -15.68 3.10 0.49
C VAL A 138 -16.66 2.27 -0.34
N ASP A 139 -16.24 1.07 -0.72
CA ASP A 139 -17.14 0.11 -1.34
C ASP A 139 -18.08 -0.47 -0.29
N THR A 140 -19.21 0.20 -0.10
CA THR A 140 -20.20 -0.19 0.90
C THR A 140 -20.88 -1.52 0.60
N SER A 141 -20.70 -2.07 -0.62
CA SER A 141 -21.18 -3.41 -0.95
C SER A 141 -20.44 -4.52 -0.21
N LEU A 142 -19.28 -4.19 0.40
CA LEU A 142 -18.47 -5.08 1.22
C LEU A 142 -19.00 -5.22 2.65
N PHE A 143 -20.05 -4.49 3.02
CA PHE A 143 -20.76 -4.67 4.27
C PHE A 143 -22.07 -5.43 4.05
N ASP A 144 -22.49 -6.17 5.07
CA ASP A 144 -23.78 -6.84 5.11
C ASP A 144 -24.90 -5.88 5.58
N GLU A 145 -26.10 -6.41 5.72
CA GLU A 145 -27.28 -5.65 6.15
C GLU A 145 -27.20 -5.12 7.59
N THR A 146 -26.30 -5.66 8.41
CA THR A 146 -26.04 -5.21 9.79
C THR A 146 -24.97 -4.12 9.86
N GLY A 147 -24.27 -3.86 8.75
CA GLY A 147 -23.14 -2.93 8.69
C GLY A 147 -21.81 -3.58 9.10
N GLU A 148 -21.76 -4.90 9.26
CA GLU A 148 -20.53 -5.65 9.48
C GLU A 148 -19.90 -6.05 8.15
N VAL A 149 -18.61 -6.41 8.16
CA VAL A 149 -17.88 -6.80 6.94
C VAL A 149 -18.41 -8.14 6.40
N ASP A 150 -18.88 -8.15 5.15
CA ASP A 150 -19.21 -9.37 4.43
C ASP A 150 -17.91 -10.02 3.91
N TRP A 151 -17.40 -10.95 4.71
CA TRP A 151 -16.16 -11.69 4.44
C TRP A 151 -16.15 -12.42 3.09
N ASN A 152 -17.31 -12.89 2.61
CA ASN A 152 -17.39 -13.62 1.35
C ASN A 152 -17.28 -12.67 0.16
N ARG A 153 -17.90 -11.49 0.24
CA ARG A 153 -17.76 -10.45 -0.79
C ARG A 153 -16.35 -9.90 -0.81
N LEU A 154 -15.76 -9.67 0.36
CA LEU A 154 -14.39 -9.19 0.49
C LEU A 154 -13.38 -10.16 -0.11
N ASP A 155 -13.45 -11.46 0.25
CA ASP A 155 -12.57 -12.48 -0.33
C ASP A 155 -12.76 -12.61 -1.84
N ARG A 156 -14.00 -12.55 -2.33
CA ARG A 156 -14.27 -12.59 -3.77
C ARG A 156 -13.64 -11.41 -4.51
N LYS A 157 -13.80 -10.19 -3.99
CA LYS A 157 -13.24 -8.98 -4.58
C LYS A 157 -11.70 -9.02 -4.56
N ALA A 158 -11.10 -9.40 -3.42
CA ALA A 158 -9.66 -9.58 -3.31
C ALA A 158 -9.14 -10.63 -4.32
N ARG A 159 -9.82 -11.78 -4.43
CA ARG A 159 -9.46 -12.82 -5.39
C ARG A 159 -9.51 -12.32 -6.84
N GLN A 160 -10.58 -11.62 -7.22
CA GLN A 160 -10.72 -11.05 -8.58
C GLN A 160 -9.59 -10.07 -8.89
N LEU A 161 -9.23 -9.21 -7.94
CA LEU A 161 -8.12 -8.26 -8.10
C LEU A 161 -6.78 -8.99 -8.30
N VAL A 162 -6.51 -10.03 -7.50
CA VAL A 162 -5.28 -10.81 -7.64
C VAL A 162 -5.26 -11.61 -8.95
N GLU A 163 -6.38 -12.23 -9.33
CA GLU A 163 -6.51 -12.91 -10.63
C GLU A 163 -6.20 -11.95 -11.79
N GLN A 164 -6.74 -10.74 -11.74
CA GLN A 164 -6.46 -9.70 -12.73
C GLN A 164 -4.98 -9.29 -12.73
N LEU A 165 -4.40 -9.04 -11.55
CA LEU A 165 -2.98 -8.70 -11.41
C LEU A 165 -2.08 -9.72 -12.11
N PHE A 166 -2.31 -11.02 -11.89
CA PHE A 166 -1.50 -12.08 -12.50
C PHE A 166 -1.78 -12.24 -14.00
N ALA A 167 -3.01 -11.98 -14.45
CA ALA A 167 -3.35 -12.00 -15.87
C ALA A 167 -2.70 -10.85 -16.66
N ASP A 168 -2.44 -9.72 -16.00
CA ASP A 168 -1.77 -8.55 -16.59
C ASP A 168 -0.23 -8.67 -16.57
N LEU A 169 0.33 -9.71 -15.93
CA LEU A 169 1.77 -9.96 -15.98
C LEU A 169 2.19 -10.35 -17.40
N PRO A 170 3.35 -9.90 -17.87
CA PRO A 170 3.85 -10.26 -19.19
C PRO A 170 4.12 -11.77 -19.24
N GLY A 171 3.54 -12.43 -20.25
CA GLY A 171 3.75 -13.86 -20.55
C GLY A 171 5.09 -14.20 -21.18
#